data_AF-A0A7R9ED14-F1
#
_entry.id   AF-A0A7R9ED14-F1
#
_cell.length_a   1.000
_cell.length_b   1.000
_cell.length_c   1.000
_cell.angle_alpha   90.00
_cell.angle_beta   90.00
_cell.angle_gamma   90.00
#
_symmetry.space_group_name_H-M   'P 1'
#
loop_
_entity.id
_entity.type
_entity.pdbx_description
1 polymer ?
#
loop_
_entity_poly.entity_id
_entity_poly.type
_entity_poly.pdbx_seq_one_letter_code
_entity_poly.pdbx_strand_id
1 'polypeptide(L)'
;MADMAEDSSGSEPAFAWRESGKPFRNPPPPHPPVHPTEIRTSISPSSAVELNMTSALANYATEAGCEILHDENKVLRKIFGPKKHRRKPLASEVLTSYLKQCNEPPWTSYFVKHSSVVNDQWGCSHFNWVVGDSNYHILRTGCYPFIKYHCSRRPYLDLKMEDFFFRVIKTINLGIPCLAYGLAAMFLIRHVELVHTANGDVRLYFLYKEDKGSEY
;
A
#
# COMPACT_ATOMS: atom_id res chain seq x y z
N MET A 1 44.87 39.88 -32.46
CA MET A 1 45.05 39.36 -33.84
C MET A 1 45.50 37.92 -33.70
N ALA A 2 44.73 36.87 -33.95
CA ALA A 2 43.33 36.65 -34.36
C ALA A 2 42.94 35.31 -33.69
N ASP A 3 41.81 35.22 -32.99
CA ASP A 3 40.51 34.78 -33.53
C ASP A 3 40.58 33.47 -34.33
N MET A 4 39.92 32.43 -33.82
CA MET A 4 39.09 31.51 -34.60
C MET A 4 38.07 30.85 -33.66
N ALA A 5 36.83 31.25 -33.87
CA ALA A 5 35.61 30.69 -33.31
C ALA A 5 35.20 29.43 -34.08
N GLU A 6 34.56 28.48 -33.40
CA GLU A 6 33.66 27.52 -34.04
C GLU A 6 32.27 27.65 -33.39
N ASP A 7 31.37 28.21 -34.18
CA ASP A 7 29.93 28.17 -34.02
C ASP A 7 29.39 27.21 -35.09
N SER A 8 28.55 26.25 -34.72
CA SER A 8 27.61 25.64 -35.66
C SER A 8 26.40 25.05 -34.92
N SER A 9 25.44 25.94 -34.71
CA SER A 9 24.00 25.71 -34.90
C SER A 9 23.60 24.38 -35.56
N GLY A 10 22.88 23.54 -34.80
CA GLY A 10 22.11 22.41 -35.30
C GLY A 10 20.65 22.57 -34.85
N SER A 11 19.79 22.95 -35.79
CA SER A 11 18.36 23.13 -35.65
C SER A 11 17.62 21.80 -35.43
N GLU A 12 16.88 21.68 -34.32
CA GLU A 12 15.90 20.61 -34.15
C GLU A 12 14.55 21.00 -34.81
N PRO A 13 13.94 20.12 -35.62
CA PRO A 13 12.61 20.38 -36.16
C PRO A 13 11.53 20.04 -35.13
N ALA A 14 10.66 21.02 -34.87
CA ALA A 14 9.42 20.89 -34.14
C ALA A 14 8.49 19.85 -34.80
N PHE A 15 8.36 18.67 -34.20
CA PHE A 15 7.33 17.70 -34.56
C PHE A 15 6.05 17.96 -33.75
N ALA A 16 5.14 18.67 -34.39
CA ALA A 16 3.76 18.83 -33.96
C ALA A 16 3.03 17.48 -34.00
N TRP A 17 2.69 16.94 -32.83
CA TRP A 17 1.66 15.89 -32.74
C TRP A 17 0.35 16.45 -32.20
N ARG A 18 -0.60 16.34 -33.12
CA ARG A 18 -2.01 16.68 -33.08
C ARG A 18 -2.74 15.94 -31.97
N GLU A 19 -3.69 16.65 -31.39
CA GLU A 19 -4.67 16.21 -30.40
C GLU A 19 -5.32 14.85 -30.73
N SER A 20 -5.29 13.94 -29.76
CA SER A 20 -6.38 12.99 -29.55
C SER A 20 -6.65 12.90 -28.04
N GLY A 21 -7.41 13.88 -27.56
CA GLY A 21 -7.84 13.97 -26.18
C GLY A 21 -8.74 12.81 -25.80
N LYS A 22 -8.30 12.02 -24.81
CA LYS A 22 -9.17 11.51 -23.75
C LYS A 22 -8.39 11.55 -22.43
N PRO A 23 -8.76 12.41 -21.46
CA PRO A 23 -8.15 12.38 -20.14
C PRO A 23 -8.46 11.04 -19.46
N PHE A 24 -7.43 10.43 -18.85
CA PHE A 24 -7.63 9.30 -17.96
C PHE A 24 -8.42 9.80 -16.74
N ARG A 25 -9.64 9.30 -16.55
CA ARG A 25 -10.50 9.72 -15.44
C ARG A 25 -9.88 9.25 -14.13
N ASN A 26 -9.75 10.17 -13.18
CA ASN A 26 -9.53 9.83 -11.77
C ASN A 26 -10.63 8.86 -11.30
N PRO A 27 -10.33 7.91 -10.39
CA PRO A 27 -11.35 7.07 -9.79
C PRO A 27 -12.41 7.93 -9.07
N PRO A 28 -13.71 7.53 -9.09
CA PRO A 28 -14.76 8.31 -8.46
C PRO A 28 -14.59 8.36 -6.93
N PRO A 29 -14.98 9.46 -6.28
CA PRO A 29 -14.96 9.56 -4.83
C PRO A 29 -15.95 8.55 -4.20
N PRO A 30 -15.65 8.05 -2.99
CA PRO A 30 -16.53 7.11 -2.29
C PRO A 30 -17.88 7.75 -1.96
N HIS A 31 -18.95 7.00 -2.18
CA HIS A 31 -20.32 7.44 -1.88
C HIS A 31 -20.51 7.74 -0.39
N PRO A 32 -21.33 8.75 -0.02
CA PRO A 32 -21.67 9.02 1.36
C PRO A 32 -22.50 7.85 1.96
N PRO A 33 -22.40 7.61 3.27
CA PRO A 33 -23.11 6.52 3.93
C PRO A 33 -24.62 6.73 3.87
N VAL A 34 -25.32 5.72 3.35
CA VAL A 34 -26.78 5.64 3.31
C VAL A 34 -27.30 5.41 4.73
N HIS A 35 -28.12 6.31 5.25
CA HIS A 35 -28.84 6.13 6.50
C HIS A 35 -29.84 4.97 6.38
N PRO A 36 -29.97 4.08 7.38
CA PRO A 36 -30.97 3.01 7.34
C PRO A 36 -32.37 3.58 7.55
N THR A 37 -33.21 3.47 6.52
CA THR A 37 -34.66 3.63 6.63
C THR A 37 -35.24 2.43 7.39
N GLU A 38 -36.00 2.70 8.45
CA GLU A 38 -36.75 1.68 9.20
C GLU A 38 -37.76 0.98 8.28
N ILE A 39 -37.62 -0.34 8.13
CA ILE A 39 -38.65 -1.20 7.53
C ILE A 39 -39.25 -2.05 8.64
N ARG A 40 -40.46 -1.68 9.05
CA ARG A 40 -41.35 -2.44 9.92
C ARG A 40 -41.79 -3.70 9.17
N THR A 41 -41.30 -4.87 9.57
CA THR A 41 -41.77 -6.17 9.05
C THR A 41 -42.71 -6.83 10.05
N SER A 42 -43.96 -7.00 9.62
CA SER A 42 -44.97 -7.84 10.26
C SER A 42 -44.64 -9.31 10.00
N ILE A 43 -44.43 -10.09 11.06
CA ILE A 43 -44.20 -11.54 10.98
C ILE A 43 -45.52 -12.28 11.23
N SER A 44 -45.87 -13.20 10.31
CA SER A 44 -47.01 -14.12 10.43
C SER A 44 -46.65 -15.35 11.29
N PRO A 45 -47.62 -15.97 12.00
CA PRO A 45 -47.36 -17.01 12.98
C PRO A 45 -47.37 -18.41 12.34
N SER A 46 -46.22 -18.91 11.89
CA SER A 46 -46.11 -20.31 11.43
C SER A 46 -44.71 -20.91 11.60
N SER A 47 -44.06 -20.64 12.75
CA SER A 47 -42.81 -21.33 13.14
C SER A 47 -42.70 -21.59 14.65
N ALA A 48 -43.79 -21.39 15.40
CA ALA A 48 -43.82 -21.47 16.86
C ALA A 48 -43.83 -22.91 17.43
N VAL A 49 -43.62 -23.95 16.61
CA VAL A 49 -43.75 -25.36 17.05
C VAL A 49 -42.40 -26.08 17.20
N GLU A 50 -41.31 -25.60 16.61
CA GLU A 50 -39.98 -26.23 16.77
C GLU A 50 -39.13 -25.64 17.93
N LEU A 51 -39.59 -24.58 18.59
CA LEU A 51 -38.87 -23.92 19.69
C LEU A 51 -39.15 -24.48 21.09
N ASN A 52 -40.03 -25.47 21.22
CA ASN A 52 -40.45 -26.00 22.53
C ASN A 52 -39.80 -27.33 22.95
N MET A 53 -38.92 -27.91 22.13
CA MET A 53 -38.23 -29.16 22.49
C MET A 53 -36.78 -28.96 22.93
N THR A 54 -36.13 -27.87 22.51
CA THR A 54 -34.76 -27.52 22.92
C THR A 54 -34.70 -26.78 24.27
N SER A 55 -35.75 -26.07 24.65
CA SER A 55 -35.84 -25.32 25.92
C SER A 55 -36.06 -26.23 27.13
N ALA A 56 -36.77 -27.35 26.98
CA ALA A 56 -37.00 -28.29 28.08
C ALA A 56 -35.73 -29.05 28.50
N LEU A 57 -34.82 -29.35 27.56
CA LEU A 57 -33.55 -30.01 27.85
C LEU A 57 -32.50 -29.05 28.44
N ALA A 58 -32.54 -27.77 28.06
CA ALA A 58 -31.66 -26.75 28.65
C ALA A 58 -31.98 -26.47 30.13
N ASN A 59 -33.27 -26.52 30.49
CA ASN A 59 -33.70 -26.23 31.86
C ASN A 59 -33.39 -27.39 32.82
N TYR A 60 -33.45 -28.65 32.37
CA TYR A 60 -33.08 -29.81 33.20
C TYR A 60 -31.58 -29.89 33.51
N ALA A 61 -30.73 -29.31 32.65
CA ALA A 61 -29.29 -29.21 32.88
C ALA A 61 -28.91 -28.08 33.86
N THR A 62 -29.84 -27.19 34.20
CA THR A 62 -29.55 -26.01 35.03
C THR A 62 -29.67 -26.28 36.54
N GLU A 63 -30.35 -27.36 36.96
CA GLU A 63 -30.50 -27.70 38.39
C GLU A 63 -29.42 -28.65 38.94
N ALA A 64 -28.53 -29.16 38.08
CA ALA A 64 -27.42 -30.01 38.48
C ALA A 64 -26.06 -29.38 38.12
N GLY A 65 -25.64 -28.40 38.92
CA GLY A 65 -24.25 -27.98 39.11
C GLY A 65 -23.44 -27.57 37.87
N CYS A 66 -23.30 -26.27 37.61
CA CYS A 66 -22.28 -25.78 36.67
C CYS A 66 -21.91 -24.29 36.80
N GLU A 67 -21.29 -23.90 37.91
CA GLU A 67 -20.53 -22.63 37.96
C GLU A 67 -19.15 -22.71 37.26
N ILE A 68 -18.78 -23.87 36.68
CA ILE A 68 -17.43 -24.11 36.13
C ILE A 68 -17.37 -23.95 34.59
N LEU A 69 -18.49 -23.97 33.85
CA LEU A 69 -18.48 -24.00 32.37
C LEU A 69 -18.46 -22.63 31.65
N HIS A 70 -18.50 -21.51 32.39
CA HIS A 70 -18.50 -20.18 31.77
C HIS A 70 -17.10 -19.68 31.38
N ASP A 71 -16.03 -20.19 32.01
CA ASP A 71 -14.65 -19.72 31.79
C ASP A 71 -13.94 -20.46 30.63
N GLU A 72 -14.16 -21.78 30.52
CA GLU A 72 -13.58 -22.64 29.47
C GLU A 72 -13.96 -22.16 28.06
N ASN A 73 -15.20 -21.71 27.85
CA ASN A 73 -15.66 -21.22 26.54
C ASN A 73 -14.95 -19.94 26.08
N LYS A 74 -14.44 -19.11 27.01
CA LYS A 74 -13.71 -17.88 26.69
C LYS A 74 -12.28 -18.19 26.25
N VAL A 75 -11.65 -19.15 26.91
CA VAL A 75 -10.31 -19.68 26.55
C VAL A 75 -10.38 -20.40 25.20
N LEU A 76 -11.37 -21.28 25.01
CA LEU A 76 -11.57 -21.99 23.75
C LEU A 76 -11.89 -21.06 22.58
N ARG A 77 -12.72 -20.02 22.75
CA ARG A 77 -12.94 -19.01 21.69
C ARG A 77 -11.70 -18.15 21.39
N LYS A 78 -10.79 -17.98 22.33
CA LYS A 78 -9.51 -17.27 22.12
C LYS A 78 -8.50 -18.14 21.36
N ILE A 79 -8.52 -19.45 21.59
CA ILE A 79 -7.60 -20.42 20.97
C ILE A 79 -8.10 -20.89 19.59
N PHE A 80 -9.40 -21.16 19.48
CA PHE A 80 -10.05 -21.74 18.29
C PHE A 80 -11.01 -20.77 17.58
N GLY A 81 -11.12 -19.52 18.05
CA GLY A 81 -11.87 -18.50 17.32
C GLY A 81 -11.26 -18.29 15.93
N PRO A 82 -12.09 -17.98 14.91
CA PRO A 82 -11.58 -17.70 13.57
C PRO A 82 -10.58 -16.53 13.67
N LYS A 83 -9.30 -16.81 13.36
CA LYS A 83 -8.29 -15.75 13.25
C LYS A 83 -8.76 -14.82 12.13
N LYS A 84 -9.19 -13.61 12.49
CA LYS A 84 -9.51 -12.58 11.50
C LYS A 84 -8.22 -12.31 10.72
N HIS A 85 -8.11 -12.86 9.51
CA HIS A 85 -6.99 -12.57 8.62
C HIS A 85 -7.03 -11.07 8.33
N ARG A 86 -6.18 -10.30 9.01
CA ARG A 86 -6.01 -8.89 8.70
C ARG A 86 -5.51 -8.84 7.26
N ARG A 87 -6.23 -8.10 6.41
CA ARG A 87 -5.82 -7.87 5.03
C ARG A 87 -4.47 -7.14 5.09
N LYS A 88 -3.53 -7.49 4.22
CA LYS A 88 -2.27 -6.76 4.14
C LYS A 88 -2.57 -5.34 3.65
N PRO A 89 -1.91 -4.30 4.17
CA PRO A 89 -2.06 -2.95 3.66
C PRO A 89 -1.60 -2.85 2.21
N LEU A 90 -2.14 -1.86 1.50
CA LEU A 90 -1.71 -1.53 0.14
C LEU A 90 -0.32 -0.88 0.18
N ALA A 91 0.48 -1.08 -0.88
CA ALA A 91 1.79 -0.44 -0.98
C ALA A 91 1.65 1.10 -1.06
N SER A 92 0.62 1.59 -1.75
CA SER A 92 0.23 3.00 -1.77
C SER A 92 -0.14 3.57 -0.40
N GLU A 93 -0.85 2.78 0.42
CA GLU A 93 -1.24 3.14 1.79
C GLU A 93 0.01 3.28 2.65
N VAL A 94 0.92 2.29 2.59
CA VAL A 94 2.20 2.34 3.33
C VAL A 94 3.02 3.56 2.92
N LEU A 95 3.14 3.83 1.62
CA LEU A 95 3.87 4.99 1.10
C LEU A 95 3.30 6.30 1.65
N THR A 96 1.98 6.47 1.55
CA THR A 96 1.30 7.68 2.03
C THR A 96 1.44 7.84 3.54
N SER A 97 1.18 6.77 4.30
CA SER A 97 1.26 6.79 5.76
C SER A 97 2.66 7.12 6.25
N TYR A 98 3.68 6.56 5.61
CA TYR A 98 5.07 6.83 5.97
C TYR A 98 5.47 8.29 5.71
N LEU A 99 5.18 8.81 4.52
CA LEU A 99 5.52 10.20 4.18
C LEU A 99 4.82 11.19 5.13
N LYS A 100 3.58 10.92 5.53
CA LYS A 100 2.87 11.71 6.54
C LYS A 100 3.49 11.58 7.94
N GLN A 101 3.85 10.37 8.37
CA GLN A 101 4.48 10.15 9.68
C GLN A 101 5.82 10.86 9.82
N CYS A 102 6.56 11.00 8.72
CA CYS A 102 7.81 11.75 8.68
C CYS A 102 7.64 13.26 8.41
N ASN A 103 6.41 13.78 8.48
CA ASN A 103 6.09 15.18 8.22
C ASN A 103 6.58 15.68 6.85
N GLU A 104 6.36 14.84 5.82
CA GLU A 104 6.68 15.14 4.42
C GLU A 104 8.16 15.53 4.19
N PRO A 105 9.10 14.59 4.40
CA PRO A 105 10.53 14.87 4.31
C PRO A 105 10.95 15.25 2.88
N PRO A 106 12.01 16.05 2.69
CA PRO A 106 12.47 16.46 1.36
C PRO A 106 12.82 15.26 0.46
N TRP A 107 13.36 14.19 1.05
CA TRP A 107 13.60 12.91 0.38
C TRP A 107 13.59 11.75 1.38
N THR A 108 13.41 10.52 0.89
CA THR A 108 13.59 9.29 1.67
C THR A 108 13.74 8.08 0.75
N SER A 109 14.47 7.05 1.18
CA SER A 109 14.73 5.83 0.43
C SER A 109 14.66 4.60 1.32
N TYR A 110 13.65 3.77 1.12
CA TYR A 110 13.40 2.60 1.95
C TYR A 110 13.05 1.36 1.13
N PHE A 111 13.03 0.22 1.81
CA PHE A 111 12.66 -1.07 1.27
C PHE A 111 11.44 -1.58 2.03
N VAL A 112 10.47 -2.14 1.31
CA VAL A 112 9.32 -2.83 1.89
C VAL A 112 9.29 -4.27 1.38
N LYS A 113 9.04 -5.23 2.26
CA LYS A 113 8.93 -6.64 1.87
C LYS A 113 7.69 -6.87 1.04
N HIS A 114 7.83 -7.58 -0.08
CA HIS A 114 6.70 -8.03 -0.88
C HIS A 114 5.67 -8.81 -0.07
N SER A 115 6.12 -9.57 0.94
CA SER A 115 5.24 -10.37 1.80
C SER A 115 4.41 -9.54 2.79
N SER A 116 4.79 -8.29 3.05
CA SER A 116 4.12 -7.43 4.05
C SER A 116 3.01 -6.56 3.47
N VAL A 117 2.91 -6.43 2.15
CA VAL A 117 1.98 -5.51 1.47
C VAL A 117 1.30 -6.17 0.28
N VAL A 118 0.16 -5.62 -0.14
CA VAL A 118 -0.40 -5.88 -1.46
C VAL A 118 0.16 -4.82 -2.41
N ASN A 119 0.84 -5.26 -3.48
CA ASN A 119 1.43 -4.34 -4.45
C ASN A 119 0.39 -3.87 -5.47
N ASP A 120 -0.31 -2.78 -5.16
CA ASP A 120 -1.30 -2.11 -6.00
C ASP A 120 -0.68 -1.10 -6.99
N GLN A 121 0.60 -0.81 -6.85
CA GLN A 121 1.38 0.05 -7.75
C GLN A 121 2.15 -0.77 -8.79
N TRP A 122 1.81 -2.04 -9.01
CA TRP A 122 2.59 -2.92 -9.90
C TRP A 122 2.62 -2.38 -11.33
N GLY A 123 3.81 -2.41 -11.95
CA GLY A 123 4.02 -1.85 -13.29
C GLY A 123 4.42 -0.38 -13.31
N CYS A 124 4.28 0.36 -12.20
CA CYS A 124 4.79 1.72 -12.07
C CYS A 124 6.21 1.71 -11.50
N SER A 125 7.15 2.25 -12.27
CA SER A 125 8.56 2.42 -11.95
C SER A 125 8.89 3.87 -11.61
N HIS A 126 8.32 4.86 -12.32
CA HIS A 126 8.53 6.28 -12.01
C HIS A 126 7.22 7.06 -12.13
N PHE A 127 6.73 7.66 -11.05
CA PHE A 127 5.44 8.36 -11.07
C PHE A 127 5.34 9.46 -10.00
N ASN A 128 4.38 10.35 -10.19
CA ASN A 128 4.02 11.37 -9.21
C ASN A 128 3.13 10.79 -8.12
N TRP A 129 3.38 11.17 -6.88
CA TRP A 129 2.58 10.79 -5.73
C TRP A 129 2.30 11.99 -4.84
N VAL A 130 1.03 12.38 -4.75
CA VAL A 130 0.60 13.54 -3.95
C VAL A 130 0.29 13.08 -2.53
N VAL A 131 0.89 13.75 -1.55
CA VAL A 131 0.67 13.52 -0.12
C VAL A 131 0.54 14.86 0.58
N GLY A 132 -0.62 15.10 1.21
CA GLY A 132 -0.90 16.40 1.83
C GLY A 132 -0.84 17.50 0.79
N ASP A 133 0.05 18.47 1.01
CA ASP A 133 0.28 19.61 0.11
C ASP A 133 1.50 19.42 -0.80
N SER A 134 2.22 18.30 -0.66
CA SER A 134 3.45 18.01 -1.41
C SER A 134 3.22 17.01 -2.55
N ASN A 135 4.01 17.15 -3.61
CA ASN A 135 4.17 16.13 -4.65
C ASN A 135 5.55 15.46 -4.53
N TYR A 136 5.57 14.15 -4.72
CA TYR A 136 6.79 13.34 -4.74
C TYR A 136 6.96 12.68 -6.09
N HIS A 137 8.20 12.69 -6.58
CA HIS A 137 8.63 11.77 -7.62
C HIS A 137 9.02 10.47 -6.95
N ILE A 138 8.34 9.39 -7.32
CA ILE A 138 8.53 8.06 -6.74
C ILE A 138 9.22 7.18 -7.76
N LEU A 139 10.47 6.83 -7.50
CA LEU A 139 11.20 5.83 -8.26
C LEU A 139 11.15 4.49 -7.51
N ARG A 140 10.60 3.47 -8.17
CA ARG A 140 10.47 2.11 -7.65
C ARG A 140 11.36 1.16 -8.42
N THR A 141 12.14 0.40 -7.67
CA THR A 141 12.99 -0.65 -8.24
C THR A 141 12.58 -2.00 -7.67
N GLY A 142 12.46 -2.99 -8.56
CA GLY A 142 12.30 -4.38 -8.13
C GLY A 142 13.59 -4.87 -7.48
N CYS A 143 13.48 -5.46 -6.29
CA CYS A 143 14.61 -5.84 -5.46
C CYS A 143 14.26 -7.09 -4.62
N TYR A 144 13.83 -8.18 -5.26
CA TYR A 144 13.20 -9.32 -4.58
C TYR A 144 14.11 -9.91 -3.47
N PRO A 145 13.65 -9.99 -2.20
CA PRO A 145 12.25 -10.05 -1.75
C PRO A 145 11.60 -8.70 -1.35
N PHE A 146 12.24 -7.59 -1.68
CA PHE A 146 11.79 -6.23 -1.40
C PHE A 146 11.35 -5.45 -2.64
N ILE A 147 10.62 -4.37 -2.37
CA ILE A 147 10.40 -3.26 -3.28
C ILE A 147 11.20 -2.09 -2.72
N LYS A 148 12.11 -1.53 -3.52
CA LYS A 148 12.82 -0.31 -3.14
C LYS A 148 12.02 0.90 -3.59
N TYR A 149 11.84 1.85 -2.69
CA TYR A 149 11.28 3.17 -2.94
C TYR A 149 12.37 4.21 -2.78
N HIS A 150 12.43 5.13 -3.73
CA HIS A 150 13.17 6.38 -3.61
C HIS A 150 12.18 7.50 -3.88
N CYS A 151 11.93 8.32 -2.86
CA CYS A 151 10.92 9.35 -2.87
C CYS A 151 11.63 10.71 -2.74
N SER A 152 11.38 11.59 -3.69
CA SER A 152 11.97 12.93 -3.69
C SER A 152 10.87 13.97 -3.87
N ARG A 153 10.77 14.92 -2.92
CA ARG A 153 9.76 15.99 -2.99
C ARG A 153 10.10 16.94 -4.13
N ARG A 154 9.22 17.03 -5.12
CA ARG A 154 9.44 17.78 -6.36
C ARG A 154 8.11 18.27 -6.95
N PRO A 155 8.11 19.39 -7.69
CA PRO A 155 6.93 19.80 -8.46
C PRO A 155 6.46 18.70 -9.42
N TYR A 156 5.18 18.74 -9.77
CA TYR A 156 4.61 17.78 -10.72
C TYR A 156 5.32 17.85 -12.08
N LEU A 157 5.67 16.69 -12.63
CA LEU A 157 6.30 16.55 -13.97
C LEU A 157 5.68 15.38 -14.74
N ASP A 158 5.62 15.44 -16.07
CA ASP A 158 5.20 14.25 -16.84
C ASP A 158 6.34 13.22 -16.91
N LEU A 159 6.24 12.18 -16.09
CA LEU A 159 7.25 11.11 -15.93
C LEU A 159 6.97 9.87 -16.80
N LYS A 160 5.99 9.92 -17.72
CA LYS A 160 5.56 8.73 -18.49
C LYS A 160 6.66 8.14 -19.37
N MET A 161 7.48 8.98 -20.00
CA MET A 161 8.56 8.52 -20.87
C MET A 161 9.64 7.78 -20.09
N GLU A 162 9.98 8.30 -18.91
CA GLU A 162 10.95 7.67 -18.01
C GLU A 162 10.41 6.34 -17.46
N ASP A 163 9.13 6.31 -17.03
CA ASP A 163 8.48 5.08 -16.58
C ASP A 163 8.51 3.99 -17.66
N PHE A 164 8.17 4.35 -18.90
CA PHE A 164 8.19 3.43 -20.02
C PHE A 164 9.60 2.88 -20.28
N PHE A 165 10.61 3.75 -20.30
CA PHE A 165 12.01 3.36 -20.49
C PHE A 165 12.48 2.34 -19.43
N PHE A 166 12.20 2.61 -18.15
CA PHE A 166 12.56 1.69 -17.06
C PHE A 166 11.84 0.34 -17.17
N ARG A 167 10.58 0.34 -17.60
CA ARG A 167 9.82 -0.91 -17.82
C ARG A 167 10.39 -1.75 -18.95
N VAL A 168 10.80 -1.11 -20.06
CA VAL A 168 11.43 -1.80 -21.20
C VAL A 168 12.75 -2.45 -20.76
N ILE A 169 13.63 -1.70 -20.09
CA ILE A 169 14.92 -2.22 -19.61
C ILE A 169 14.72 -3.41 -18.67
N LYS A 170 13.76 -3.33 -17.74
CA LYS A 170 13.48 -4.41 -16.79
C LYS A 170 13.03 -5.69 -17.49
N THR A 171 12.28 -5.55 -18.58
CA THR A 171 11.80 -6.67 -19.39
C THR A 171 12.94 -7.34 -20.13
N ILE A 172 13.83 -6.55 -20.76
CA ILE A 172 15.01 -7.06 -21.46
C ILE A 172 15.95 -7.84 -20.52
N ASN A 173 16.14 -7.34 -19.30
CA ASN A 173 17.07 -7.93 -18.33
C ASN A 173 16.52 -9.14 -17.55
N LEU A 174 15.33 -9.66 -17.91
CA LEU A 174 14.70 -10.86 -17.33
C LEU A 174 14.67 -10.91 -15.79
N GLY A 175 14.71 -9.75 -15.13
CA GLY A 175 14.73 -9.67 -13.66
C GLY A 175 16.03 -10.09 -12.96
N ILE A 176 17.12 -10.38 -13.68
CA ILE A 176 18.43 -10.71 -13.07
C ILE A 176 18.91 -9.58 -12.14
N PRO A 177 18.89 -8.29 -12.56
CA PRO A 177 19.27 -7.19 -11.67
C PRO A 177 18.37 -7.11 -10.42
N CYS A 178 17.08 -7.41 -10.56
CA CYS A 178 16.13 -7.39 -9.46
C CYS A 178 16.50 -8.42 -8.37
N LEU A 179 16.94 -9.62 -8.76
CA LEU A 179 17.38 -10.64 -7.80
C LEU A 179 18.71 -10.26 -7.15
N ALA A 180 19.71 -9.85 -7.94
CA ALA A 180 21.03 -9.48 -7.44
C ALA A 180 20.96 -8.32 -6.43
N TYR A 181 20.19 -7.28 -6.74
CA TYR A 181 19.98 -6.17 -5.82
C TYR A 181 19.23 -6.59 -4.56
N GLY A 182 18.26 -7.49 -4.67
CA GLY A 182 17.53 -8.03 -3.53
C GLY A 182 18.42 -8.80 -2.57
N LEU A 183 19.31 -9.64 -3.09
CA LEU A 183 20.33 -10.34 -2.30
C LEU A 183 21.26 -9.34 -1.60
N ALA A 184 21.78 -8.35 -2.33
CA ALA A 184 22.64 -7.33 -1.76
C ALA A 184 21.92 -6.53 -0.65
N ALA A 185 20.65 -6.16 -0.86
CA ALA A 185 19.85 -5.45 0.13
C ALA A 185 19.69 -6.24 1.43
N MET A 186 19.54 -7.57 1.37
CA MET A 186 19.46 -8.41 2.58
C MET A 186 20.71 -8.29 3.47
N PHE A 187 21.90 -8.07 2.89
CA PHE A 187 23.14 -7.87 3.65
C PHE A 187 23.35 -6.42 4.10
N LEU A 188 22.80 -5.45 3.35
CA LEU A 188 23.06 -4.02 3.56
C LEU A 188 22.05 -3.32 4.46
N ILE A 189 20.85 -3.88 4.66
CA ILE A 189 19.84 -3.30 5.55
C ILE A 189 20.35 -3.32 6.99
N ARG A 190 20.40 -2.15 7.64
CA ARG A 190 20.83 -2.01 9.05
C ARG A 190 19.78 -1.37 9.94
N HIS A 191 18.80 -0.69 9.37
CA HIS A 191 17.80 0.04 10.13
C HIS A 191 16.38 -0.34 9.71
N VAL A 192 15.45 -0.29 10.67
CA VAL A 192 14.05 -0.65 10.47
C VAL A 192 13.19 0.37 11.18
N GLU A 193 12.24 0.94 10.45
CA GLU A 193 11.21 1.83 10.99
C GLU A 193 9.84 1.14 10.87
N LEU A 194 8.91 1.49 11.77
CA LEU A 194 7.54 1.00 11.75
C LEU A 194 6.63 2.07 11.19
N VAL A 195 5.75 1.67 10.28
CA VAL A 195 4.72 2.52 9.71
C VAL A 195 3.36 1.99 10.09
N HIS A 196 2.59 2.85 10.74
CA HIS A 196 1.21 2.56 11.12
C HIS A 196 0.29 2.71 9.91
N THR A 197 -0.51 1.68 9.62
CA THR A 197 -1.56 1.70 8.59
C THR A 197 -2.89 1.24 9.17
N ALA A 198 -4.00 1.48 8.48
CA ALA A 198 -5.32 1.05 8.97
C ALA A 198 -5.42 -0.48 9.09
N ASN A 199 -4.63 -1.18 8.27
CA ASN A 199 -4.61 -2.63 8.19
C ASN A 199 -3.51 -3.29 9.06
N GLY A 200 -2.70 -2.49 9.76
CA GLY A 200 -1.67 -2.94 10.70
C GLY A 200 -0.29 -2.34 10.43
N ASP A 201 0.66 -2.63 11.31
CA ASP A 201 1.98 -2.04 11.22
C ASP A 201 2.85 -2.75 10.18
N VAL A 202 3.58 -1.95 9.39
CA VAL A 202 4.50 -2.43 8.36
C VAL A 202 5.91 -1.99 8.69
N ARG A 203 6.86 -2.93 8.60
CA ARG A 203 8.29 -2.63 8.73
C ARG A 203 8.84 -2.10 7.41
N LEU A 204 9.38 -0.90 7.45
CA LEU A 204 10.23 -0.35 6.41
C LEU A 204 11.69 -0.57 6.78
N TYR A 205 12.50 -0.94 5.79
CA TYR A 205 13.89 -1.30 5.97
C TYR A 205 14.77 -0.26 5.28
N PHE A 206 15.86 0.14 5.92
CA PHE A 206 16.78 1.16 5.43
C PHE A 206 18.21 0.65 5.51
N LEU A 207 19.06 1.11 4.59
CA LEU A 207 20.49 0.83 4.65
C LEU A 207 21.13 1.51 5.87
N TYR A 208 20.74 2.75 6.14
CA TYR A 208 21.21 3.56 7.26
C TYR A 208 20.05 4.35 7.85
N LYS A 209 20.21 4.83 9.09
CA LYS A 209 19.24 5.74 9.69
C LYS A 209 19.29 7.07 8.92
N GLU A 210 18.15 7.47 8.36
CA GLU A 210 18.04 8.73 7.62
C GLU A 210 17.86 9.91 8.57
N ASP A 211 18.51 11.03 8.26
CA ASP A 211 18.16 12.32 8.83
C ASP A 211 17.00 12.92 8.02
N LYS A 212 15.81 12.97 8.61
CA LYS A 212 14.58 13.39 7.94
C LYS A 212 14.56 14.91 7.64
N GLY A 213 15.51 15.67 8.18
CA GLY A 213 15.68 17.09 7.89
C GLY A 213 16.78 17.42 6.87
N SER A 214 17.55 16.42 6.39
CA SER A 214 18.63 16.67 5.44
C SER A 214 18.07 17.04 4.08
N GLU A 215 18.47 18.21 3.57
CA GLU A 215 18.38 18.51 2.15
C GLU A 215 19.42 17.67 1.38
N TYR A 216 19.19 17.54 0.07
CA TYR A 216 19.88 16.62 -0.87
C TYR A 216 21.41 16.73 -0.88
#